data_AF-A0A954QG51-F1
#
_entry.id   AF-A0A954QG51-F1
#
_cell.length_a   1.000
_cell.length_b   1.000
_cell.length_c   1.000
_cell.angle_alpha   90.00
_cell.angle_beta   90.00
_cell.angle_gamma   90.00
#
_symmetry.space_group_name_H-M   'P 1'
#
loop_
_entity.id
_entity.type
_entity.pdbx_description
1 polymer ?
#
loop_
_entity_poly.entity_id
_entity_poly.type
_entity_poly.pdbx_seq_one_letter_code
_entity_poly.pdbx_strand_id
1 'polypeptide(L)'
;MPRLTSSLPKYRKHKVSGQAIVTLGGHDIYLGPHGTVASKKEYDRLIAEWISNGRTSRDEAPASITVVELIAKYAAHQRATYKNHTHHRSVPARTKPVLRRLRELYGRESAADFGPLKLKALRQTLIDAGQSRRSVNENVHPVRKMFRWICAHVACR
;
A
#
# COMPACT_ATOMS: atom_id res chain seq x y z
N MET A 1 -31.63 4.74 -1.66
CA MET A 1 -30.17 4.53 -1.61
C MET A 1 -29.57 5.50 -0.59
N PRO A 2 -28.72 5.05 0.36
CA PRO A 2 -28.09 5.96 1.29
C PRO A 2 -27.16 6.91 0.54
N ARG A 3 -27.31 8.23 0.77
CA ARG A 3 -26.51 9.28 0.14
C ARG A 3 -25.04 9.11 0.56
N LEU A 4 -24.13 9.02 -0.40
CA LEU A 4 -22.70 9.17 -0.18
C LEU A 4 -22.41 10.64 0.18
N THR A 5 -22.67 11.04 1.41
CA THR A 5 -22.29 12.38 1.87
C THR A 5 -20.78 12.42 2.08
N SER A 6 -20.09 13.23 1.27
CA SER A 6 -18.68 13.59 1.39
C SER A 6 -18.35 14.46 2.62
N SER A 7 -19.25 14.48 3.61
CA SER A 7 -19.15 15.33 4.79
C SER A 7 -18.12 14.79 5.77
N LEU A 8 -17.42 15.69 6.45
CA LEU A 8 -16.50 15.32 7.51
C LEU A 8 -17.26 14.67 8.68
N PRO A 9 -16.70 13.62 9.29
CA PRO A 9 -17.21 13.02 10.51
C PRO A 9 -17.48 14.07 11.58
N LYS A 10 -18.67 14.04 12.20
CA LYS A 10 -19.06 15.08 13.15
C LYS A 10 -18.33 14.92 14.48
N TYR A 11 -17.77 16.01 14.97
CA TYR A 11 -17.35 16.17 16.36
C TYR A 11 -18.60 16.18 17.26
N ARG A 12 -18.73 15.20 18.17
CA ARG A 12 -19.92 15.03 19.02
C ARG A 12 -19.52 14.99 20.49
N LYS A 13 -20.45 15.39 21.36
CA LYS A 13 -20.31 15.20 22.80
C LYS A 13 -20.91 13.87 23.22
N HIS A 14 -20.12 13.04 23.88
CA HIS A 14 -20.63 11.89 24.62
C HIS A 14 -21.36 12.40 25.87
N LYS A 15 -22.68 12.18 25.95
CA LYS A 15 -23.53 12.78 26.97
C LYS A 15 -23.16 12.33 28.39
N VAL A 16 -22.78 11.07 28.56
CA VAL A 16 -22.52 10.47 29.87
C VAL A 16 -21.15 10.90 30.43
N SER A 17 -20.08 10.85 29.62
CA SER A 17 -18.73 11.16 30.09
C SER A 17 -18.31 12.61 29.87
N GLY A 18 -19.10 13.40 29.12
CA GLY A 18 -18.74 14.78 28.75
C GLY A 18 -17.56 14.89 27.78
N GLN A 19 -17.05 13.76 27.28
CA GLN A 19 -15.91 13.72 26.36
C GLN A 19 -16.37 13.98 24.92
N ALA A 20 -15.45 14.48 24.10
CA ALA A 20 -15.59 14.57 22.66
C ALA A 20 -15.36 13.21 22.02
N ILE A 21 -16.22 12.87 21.06
CA ILE A 21 -16.16 11.65 20.28
C ILE A 21 -16.30 11.94 18.79
N VAL A 22 -15.61 11.15 17.97
CA VAL A 22 -15.77 11.12 16.52
C VAL A 22 -15.88 9.67 16.06
N THR A 23 -16.82 9.39 15.15
CA THR A 23 -17.02 8.05 14.60
C THR A 23 -16.26 7.94 13.29
N LEU A 24 -15.19 7.13 13.25
CA LEU A 24 -14.39 6.87 12.06
C LEU A 24 -14.49 5.38 11.70
N GLY A 25 -14.96 5.09 10.49
CA GLY A 25 -15.07 3.71 9.97
C GLY A 25 -15.84 2.74 10.89
N GLY A 26 -16.86 3.24 11.59
CA GLY A 26 -17.71 2.45 12.50
C GLY A 26 -17.27 2.41 13.96
N HIS A 27 -16.11 2.99 14.30
CA HIS A 27 -15.60 3.02 15.67
C HIS A 27 -15.64 4.43 16.27
N ASP A 28 -16.02 4.53 17.54
CA ASP A 28 -16.06 5.79 18.29
C ASP A 28 -14.71 6.05 18.97
N ILE A 29 -14.05 7.13 18.59
CA ILE A 29 -12.76 7.55 19.14
C ILE A 29 -12.98 8.70 20.12
N TYR A 30 -12.46 8.57 21.34
CA TYR A 30 -12.53 9.58 22.38
C TYR A 30 -11.35 10.56 22.28
N LEU A 31 -11.65 11.85 22.28
CA LEU A 31 -10.68 12.93 22.03
C LEU A 31 -10.36 13.74 23.31
N GLY A 32 -10.87 13.31 24.46
CA GLY A 32 -10.79 14.04 25.72
C GLY A 32 -12.00 14.97 25.97
N PRO A 33 -11.94 15.90 26.94
CA PRO A 33 -13.09 16.71 27.34
C PRO A 33 -13.63 17.59 26.19
N HIS A 34 -14.95 17.57 26.00
CA HIS A 34 -15.60 18.25 24.88
C HIS A 34 -15.47 19.77 24.96
N GLY A 35 -15.15 20.40 23.82
CA GLY A 35 -15.02 21.85 23.69
C GLY A 35 -13.63 22.39 24.02
N THR A 36 -12.70 21.54 24.46
CA THR A 36 -11.31 21.97 24.75
C THR A 36 -10.49 22.15 23.49
N VAL A 37 -9.50 23.05 23.54
CA VAL A 37 -8.53 23.25 22.45
C VAL A 37 -7.79 21.95 22.13
N ALA A 38 -7.42 21.18 23.15
CA ALA A 38 -6.78 19.88 22.99
C ALA A 38 -7.66 18.89 22.20
N SER A 39 -8.94 18.74 22.57
CA SER A 39 -9.85 17.83 21.86
C SER A 39 -10.12 18.24 20.41
N LYS A 40 -10.14 19.55 20.12
CA LYS A 40 -10.27 20.06 18.74
C LYS A 40 -9.01 19.80 17.91
N LYS A 41 -7.82 19.97 18.51
CA LYS A 41 -6.55 19.68 17.84
C LYS A 41 -6.41 18.19 17.51
N GLU A 42 -6.81 17.31 18.42
CA GLU A 42 -6.84 15.86 18.17
C GLU A 42 -7.88 15.49 17.10
N TYR A 43 -9.05 16.15 17.11
CA TYR A 43 -10.03 16.02 16.03
C TYR A 43 -9.44 16.39 14.66
N ASP A 44 -8.83 17.57 14.54
CA ASP A 44 -8.26 18.05 13.28
C ASP A 44 -7.15 17.12 12.78
N ARG A 45 -6.30 16.62 13.69
CA ARG A 45 -5.26 15.63 13.39
C ARG A 45 -5.86 14.34 12.84
N LEU A 46 -6.82 13.74 13.54
CA LEU A 46 -7.43 12.47 13.14
C LEU A 46 -8.20 12.59 11.83
N ILE A 47 -8.89 13.71 11.60
CA ILE A 47 -9.56 13.98 10.34
C ILE A 47 -8.56 14.12 9.19
N ALA A 48 -7.43 14.81 9.39
CA ALA A 48 -6.39 14.94 8.39
C ALA A 48 -5.76 13.57 8.03
N GLU A 49 -5.46 12.75 9.06
CA GLU A 49 -4.97 11.37 8.87
C GLU A 49 -6.00 10.50 8.13
N TRP A 50 -7.28 10.58 8.49
CA TRP A 50 -8.37 9.83 7.87
C TRP A 50 -8.60 10.22 6.39
N ILE A 51 -8.54 11.51 6.07
CA ILE A 51 -8.62 12.00 4.68
C ILE A 51 -7.42 11.50 3.88
N SER A 52 -6.21 11.57 4.44
CA SER A 52 -4.97 11.11 3.79
C SER A 52 -4.98 9.60 3.52
N ASN A 53 -5.63 8.82 4.39
CA ASN A 53 -5.82 7.38 4.22
C ASN A 53 -6.97 6.99 3.28
N GLY A 54 -7.67 7.96 2.67
CA GLY A 54 -8.74 7.67 1.70
C GLY A 54 -10.10 7.36 2.35
N ARG A 55 -10.34 7.87 3.56
CA ARG A 55 -11.58 7.68 4.34
C ARG A 55 -11.79 6.27 4.90
N THR A 56 -10.73 5.49 5.06
CA THR A 56 -10.76 4.14 5.65
C THR A 56 -10.34 4.19 7.13
N SER A 57 -10.96 3.38 7.99
CA SER A 57 -10.57 3.26 9.42
C SER A 57 -9.18 2.66 9.58
N ARG A 58 -8.47 3.10 10.60
CA ARG A 58 -7.10 2.66 10.94
C ARG A 58 -7.02 1.18 11.36
N ASP A 59 -8.14 0.59 11.77
CA ASP A 59 -8.22 -0.77 12.32
C ASP A 59 -8.25 -1.90 11.28
N GLU A 60 -8.32 -1.58 9.99
CA GLU A 60 -7.78 -2.52 9.00
C GLU A 60 -6.25 -2.47 9.14
N ALA A 61 -5.73 -3.24 10.11
CA ALA A 61 -4.33 -3.62 10.19
C ALA A 61 -3.83 -3.79 8.76
N PRO A 62 -2.72 -3.15 8.35
CA PRO A 62 -2.36 -3.05 6.94
C PRO A 62 -2.31 -4.48 6.42
N ALA A 63 -3.36 -4.86 5.67
CA ALA A 63 -3.52 -6.20 5.18
C ALA A 63 -2.22 -6.48 4.46
N SER A 64 -1.44 -7.41 5.00
CA SER A 64 -0.05 -7.61 4.61
C SER A 64 -0.06 -7.84 3.11
N ILE A 65 0.38 -6.83 2.36
CA ILE A 65 0.09 -6.75 0.92
C ILE A 65 0.67 -8.00 0.29
N THR A 66 -0.15 -8.75 -0.43
CA THR A 66 0.35 -9.97 -1.09
C THR A 66 1.28 -9.60 -2.23
N VAL A 67 2.15 -10.51 -2.65
CA VAL A 67 3.04 -10.27 -3.79
C VAL A 67 2.25 -9.94 -5.07
N VAL A 68 1.06 -10.53 -5.27
CA VAL A 68 0.17 -10.19 -6.40
C VAL A 68 -0.33 -8.75 -6.33
N GLU A 69 -0.79 -8.32 -5.15
CA GLU A 69 -1.25 -6.94 -4.95
C GLU A 69 -0.11 -5.94 -5.12
N LEU A 70 1.09 -6.28 -4.64
CA LEU A 70 2.31 -5.50 -4.87
C LEU A 70 2.59 -5.34 -6.37
N ILE A 71 2.54 -6.43 -7.14
CA ILE A 71 2.74 -6.39 -8.60
C ILE A 71 1.70 -5.46 -9.26
N ALA A 72 0.43 -5.56 -8.85
CA ALA A 72 -0.65 -4.73 -9.40
C ALA A 72 -0.45 -3.24 -9.06
N LYS A 73 -0.15 -2.91 -7.79
CA LYS A 73 0.14 -1.55 -7.33
C LYS A 73 1.35 -0.95 -8.05
N TYR A 74 2.42 -1.73 -8.19
CA TYR A 74 3.62 -1.28 -8.90
C TYR A 74 3.32 -1.05 -10.39
N ALA A 75 2.56 -1.92 -11.05
CA ALA A 75 2.17 -1.73 -12.45
C ALA A 75 1.33 -0.45 -12.65
N ALA A 76 0.42 -0.15 -11.72
CA ALA A 76 -0.35 1.09 -11.74
C ALA A 76 0.54 2.33 -11.57
N HIS A 77 1.49 2.30 -10.62
CA HIS A 77 2.47 3.36 -10.43
C HIS A 77 3.30 3.60 -11.70
N GLN A 78 3.87 2.54 -12.30
CA GLN A 78 4.64 2.66 -13.55
C GLN A 78 3.80 3.30 -14.68
N ARG A 79 2.53 2.91 -14.82
CA ARG A 79 1.62 3.51 -15.81
C ARG A 79 1.39 4.99 -15.54
N ALA A 80 1.22 5.39 -14.28
CA ALA A 80 1.04 6.80 -13.91
C ALA A 80 2.31 7.63 -14.16
N THR A 81 3.49 7.12 -13.79
CA THR A 81 4.77 7.81 -13.98
C THR A 81 5.12 8.01 -15.46
N TYR A 82 4.81 7.05 -16.33
CA TYR A 82 5.19 7.10 -17.75
C TYR A 82 4.13 7.70 -18.68
N LYS A 83 2.97 8.15 -18.17
CA LYS A 83 1.89 8.73 -18.99
C LYS A 83 2.29 10.00 -19.77
N ASN A 84 3.36 10.68 -19.39
CA ASN A 84 3.77 11.96 -20.00
C ASN A 84 4.97 11.87 -20.96
N HIS A 85 5.49 10.66 -21.24
CA HIS A 85 6.69 10.50 -22.06
C HIS A 85 6.39 9.69 -23.34
N THR A 86 6.31 10.40 -24.47
CA THR A 86 5.97 9.92 -25.83
C THR A 86 6.85 8.76 -26.35
N HIS A 87 7.98 8.45 -25.72
CA HIS A 87 8.92 7.42 -26.19
C HIS A 87 9.37 6.38 -25.16
N HIS A 88 8.76 6.27 -23.98
CA HIS A 88 9.20 5.28 -22.99
C HIS A 88 8.38 3.97 -23.02
N ARG A 89 9.10 2.85 -23.17
CA ARG A 89 8.56 1.50 -23.01
C ARG A 89 7.96 1.36 -21.61
N SER A 90 6.65 1.18 -21.54
CA SER A 90 5.98 0.47 -20.44
C SER A 90 6.85 -0.72 -20.00
N VAL A 91 6.93 -0.98 -18.67
CA VAL A 91 7.65 -2.10 -18.01
C VAL A 91 8.33 -3.01 -19.04
N PRO A 92 9.67 -2.94 -19.23
CA PRO A 92 10.34 -3.49 -20.41
C PRO A 92 9.78 -4.87 -20.67
N ALA A 93 9.34 -5.19 -21.89
CA ALA A 93 8.59 -6.41 -22.21
C ALA A 93 9.20 -7.69 -21.60
N ARG A 94 10.52 -7.69 -21.42
CA ARG A 94 11.36 -8.71 -20.76
C ARG A 94 11.07 -8.93 -19.26
N THR A 95 10.51 -7.95 -18.58
CA THR A 95 10.15 -8.00 -17.14
C THR A 95 8.82 -8.73 -16.91
N LYS A 96 7.91 -8.73 -17.90
CA LYS A 96 6.60 -9.38 -17.76
C LYS A 96 6.70 -10.89 -17.47
N PRO A 97 7.55 -11.67 -18.16
CA PRO A 97 7.76 -13.09 -17.83
C PRO A 97 8.23 -13.34 -16.40
N VAL A 98 9.09 -12.47 -15.86
CA VAL A 98 9.65 -12.61 -14.51
C VAL A 98 8.60 -12.32 -13.45
N LEU A 99 7.82 -11.25 -13.64
CA LEU A 99 6.71 -10.92 -12.75
C LEU A 99 5.62 -12.01 -12.79
N ARG A 100 5.41 -12.64 -13.96
CA ARG A 100 4.53 -13.80 -14.08
C ARG A 100 5.04 -14.99 -13.26
N ARG A 101 6.32 -15.37 -13.38
CA ARG A 101 6.90 -16.42 -12.52
C ARG A 101 6.83 -16.09 -11.04
N LEU A 102 7.14 -14.84 -10.68
CA LEU A 102 7.04 -14.36 -9.30
C LEU A 102 5.61 -14.51 -8.75
N ARG A 103 4.60 -14.17 -9.56
CA ARG A 103 3.19 -14.38 -9.24
C ARG A 103 2.84 -15.86 -9.09
N GLU A 104 3.34 -16.72 -9.98
CA GLU A 104 3.05 -18.15 -9.95
C GLU A 104 3.65 -18.84 -8.72
N LEU A 105 4.87 -18.47 -8.33
CA LEU A 105 5.58 -19.08 -7.20
C LEU A 105 5.18 -18.49 -5.84
N TYR A 106 5.01 -17.17 -5.75
CA TYR A 106 4.89 -16.46 -4.47
C TYR A 106 3.66 -15.54 -4.40
N GLY A 107 2.73 -15.64 -5.36
CA GLY A 107 1.68 -14.65 -5.51
C GLY A 107 0.74 -14.49 -4.31
N ARG A 108 0.45 -15.58 -3.60
CA ARG A 108 -0.42 -15.60 -2.40
C ARG A 108 0.31 -15.29 -1.11
N GLU A 109 1.64 -15.24 -1.14
CA GLU A 109 2.40 -14.93 0.05
C GLU A 109 2.39 -13.43 0.34
N SER A 110 2.57 -13.09 1.62
CA SER A 110 2.80 -11.72 2.07
C SER A 110 4.12 -11.18 1.49
N ALA A 111 4.08 -9.95 1.00
CA ALA A 111 5.28 -9.25 0.53
C ALA A 111 6.27 -8.97 1.68
N ALA A 112 5.80 -8.93 2.93
CA ALA A 112 6.67 -8.79 4.11
C ALA A 112 7.54 -10.04 4.34
N ASP A 113 6.99 -11.22 4.04
CA ASP A 113 7.69 -12.50 4.17
C ASP A 113 8.57 -12.81 2.95
N PHE A 114 8.60 -11.91 1.97
CA PHE A 114 9.42 -12.06 0.77
C PHE A 114 10.88 -11.68 1.06
N GLY A 115 11.64 -12.66 1.56
CA GLY A 115 13.04 -12.49 1.93
C GLY A 115 14.07 -12.83 0.83
N PRO A 116 15.38 -12.70 1.15
CA PRO A 116 16.48 -12.98 0.23
C PRO A 116 16.54 -14.44 -0.24
N LEU A 117 16.05 -15.39 0.57
CA LEU A 117 15.99 -16.81 0.21
C LEU A 117 15.02 -17.08 -0.95
N LYS A 118 13.84 -16.46 -0.92
CA LYS A 118 12.84 -16.58 -2.00
C LYS A 118 13.32 -15.90 -3.28
N LEU A 119 14.06 -14.79 -3.15
CA LEU A 119 14.73 -14.16 -4.29
C LEU A 119 15.82 -15.07 -4.89
N LYS A 120 16.58 -15.81 -4.05
CA LYS A 120 17.56 -16.80 -4.52
C LYS A 120 16.87 -17.95 -5.26
N ALA A 121 15.76 -18.45 -4.75
CA ALA A 121 14.97 -19.48 -5.43
C ALA A 121 14.43 -18.98 -6.79
N LEU A 122 13.87 -17.76 -6.86
CA LEU A 122 13.46 -17.17 -8.14
C LEU A 122 14.63 -17.08 -9.13
N ARG A 123 15.82 -16.66 -8.68
CA ARG A 123 17.03 -16.64 -9.52
C ARG A 123 17.39 -18.02 -10.03
N GLN A 124 17.31 -19.04 -9.18
CA GLN A 124 17.60 -20.41 -9.57
C GLN A 124 16.68 -20.87 -10.70
N THR A 125 15.37 -20.58 -10.64
CA THR A 125 14.45 -20.94 -11.73
C THR A 125 14.80 -20.30 -13.09
N LEU A 126 15.47 -19.15 -13.10
CA LEU A 126 15.93 -18.51 -14.34
C LEU A 126 17.23 -19.14 -14.85
N ILE A 127 18.11 -19.58 -13.95
CA ILE A 127 19.34 -20.30 -14.27
C ILE A 127 19.00 -21.68 -14.84
N ASP A 128 18.07 -22.41 -14.21
CA ASP A 128 17.61 -23.73 -14.65
C ASP A 128 16.91 -23.66 -16.02
N ALA A 129 16.29 -22.52 -16.32
CA ALA A 129 15.73 -22.22 -17.64
C ALA A 129 16.81 -21.85 -18.70
N GLY A 130 18.10 -21.99 -18.39
CA GLY A 130 19.22 -21.74 -19.30
C GLY A 130 19.51 -20.27 -19.59
N GLN A 131 19.03 -19.34 -18.76
CA GLN A 131 19.28 -17.91 -19.01
C GLN A 131 20.72 -17.51 -18.71
N SER A 132 21.27 -16.63 -19.54
CA SER A 132 22.58 -16.03 -19.30
C SER A 132 22.60 -15.24 -17.98
N ARG A 133 23.76 -15.18 -17.32
CA ARG A 133 23.98 -14.36 -16.10
C ARG A 133 23.49 -12.91 -16.26
N ARG A 134 23.74 -12.33 -17.44
CA ARG A 134 23.28 -10.98 -17.79
C ARG A 134 21.75 -10.89 -17.75
N SER A 135 21.05 -11.81 -18.42
CA SER A 135 19.58 -11.84 -18.44
C SER A 135 18.99 -12.07 -17.05
N VAL A 136 19.59 -12.96 -16.25
CA VAL A 136 19.17 -13.17 -14.85
C VAL A 136 19.27 -11.87 -14.05
N ASN A 137 20.38 -11.14 -14.17
CA ASN A 137 20.57 -9.86 -13.48
C ASN A 137 19.59 -8.78 -13.95
N GLU A 138 19.40 -8.64 -15.26
CA GLU A 138 18.43 -7.72 -15.86
C GLU A 138 17.00 -8.02 -15.39
N ASN A 139 16.65 -9.29 -15.21
CA ASN A 139 15.35 -9.75 -14.75
C ASN A 139 15.12 -9.53 -13.25
N VAL A 140 16.15 -9.67 -12.43
CA VAL A 140 16.08 -9.47 -10.98
C VAL A 140 16.00 -7.98 -10.61
N HIS A 141 16.61 -7.11 -11.40
CA HIS A 141 16.69 -5.69 -11.09
C HIS A 141 15.30 -5.02 -10.91
N PRO A 142 14.32 -5.21 -11.81
CA PRO A 142 12.96 -4.72 -11.62
C PRO A 142 12.26 -5.25 -10.37
N VAL A 143 12.48 -6.52 -10.01
CA VAL A 143 11.90 -7.13 -8.80
C VAL A 143 12.42 -6.38 -7.57
N ARG A 144 13.73 -6.16 -7.47
CA ARG A 144 14.33 -5.38 -6.37
C ARG A 144 13.78 -3.94 -6.31
N LYS A 145 13.63 -3.30 -7.47
CA LYS A 145 13.08 -1.93 -7.55
C LYS A 145 11.64 -1.87 -7.05
N MET A 146 10.82 -2.86 -7.38
CA MET A 146 9.43 -2.99 -6.91
C MET A 146 9.36 -3.15 -5.38
N PHE A 147 10.17 -4.04 -4.80
CA PHE A 147 10.21 -4.21 -3.34
C PHE A 147 10.75 -2.98 -2.61
N ARG A 148 11.77 -2.29 -3.17
CA ARG A 148 12.23 -1.01 -2.63
C ARG A 148 11.13 0.07 -2.68
N TRP A 149 10.40 0.14 -3.79
CA TRP A 149 9.31 1.09 -3.97
C TRP A 149 8.21 0.90 -2.93
N ILE A 150 7.77 -0.34 -2.68
CA ILE A 150 6.72 -0.58 -1.68
C ILE A 150 7.20 -0.30 -0.27
N CYS A 151 8.45 -0.61 0.09
CA CYS A 151 8.99 -0.22 1.40
C CYS A 151 8.92 1.30 1.60
N ALA A 152 9.26 2.09 0.58
CA ALA A 152 9.16 3.55 0.67
C ALA A 152 7.70 4.07 0.76
N HIS A 153 6.72 3.31 0.29
CA HIS A 153 5.29 3.72 0.30
C HIS A 153 4.49 3.17 1.49
N VAL A 154 4.92 2.02 2.03
CA VAL A 154 4.31 1.36 3.19
C VAL A 154 4.97 1.80 4.50
N ALA A 155 6.29 2.06 4.52
CA ALA A 155 6.98 2.58 5.72
C ALA A 155 6.82 4.10 5.91
N CYS A 156 6.25 4.82 4.95
CA CYS A 156 5.85 6.22 5.08
C CYS A 156 4.36 6.40 5.43
N ARG A 157 3.67 5.34 5.89
CA ARG A 157 2.33 5.44 6.47
C ARG A 157 2.35 5.10 7.95
#